data_AF-A0A947AZ78-F1
#
_entry.id   AF-A0A947AZ78-F1
#
_cell.length_a   1.000
_cell.length_b   1.000
_cell.length_c   1.000
_cell.angle_alpha   90.00
_cell.angle_beta   90.00
_cell.angle_gamma   90.00
#
_symmetry.space_group_name_H-M   'P 1'
#
loop_
_entity.id
_entity.type
_entity.pdbx_description
1 polymer ?
#
loop_
_entity_poly.entity_id
_entity_poly.type
_entity_poly.pdbx_seq_one_letter_code
_entity_poly.pdbx_strand_id
1 'polypeptide(L)'
;MENTPNILLINPWIYDFAAHDLWSKPLGLLMLAGLLRAQGYNLRMLDCLDVHDSRLQAIPGMKSATRRAFGTGKFYRTQVPKPSSLQQFHRNYYRFGIT
;
A
#
# COMPACT_ATOMS: atom_id res chain seq x y z
N MET A 1 20.94 12.62 26.71
CA MET A 1 20.43 12.53 25.33
C MET A 1 18.92 12.51 25.44
N GLU A 2 18.25 13.55 24.97
CA GLU A 2 16.78 13.59 24.88
C GLU A 2 16.30 12.34 24.13
N ASN A 3 15.38 11.57 24.72
CA ASN A 3 14.88 10.34 24.11
C ASN A 3 13.84 10.69 23.04
N THR A 4 14.31 11.01 21.83
CA THR A 4 13.45 11.42 20.72
C THR A 4 12.48 10.29 20.33
N PRO A 5 11.15 10.49 20.43
CA PRO A 5 10.18 9.45 20.14
C PRO A 5 10.24 8.96 18.69
N ASN A 6 10.04 7.66 18.51
CA ASN A 6 9.96 7.01 17.21
C ASN A 6 8.50 6.89 16.78
N ILE A 7 8.17 7.31 15.56
CA ILE A 7 6.83 7.21 14.98
C ILE A 7 6.91 6.40 13.68
N LEU A 8 6.05 5.40 13.55
CA LEU A 8 5.86 4.63 12.33
C LEU A 8 4.56 5.06 11.64
N LEU A 9 4.68 5.56 10.41
CA LEU A 9 3.57 5.94 9.55
C LEU A 9 3.29 4.83 8.55
N ILE A 10 2.04 4.38 8.45
CA ILE A 10 1.67 3.25 7.59
C ILE A 10 0.59 3.69 6.61
N ASN A 11 0.87 3.58 5.30
CA ASN A 11 -0.17 3.58 4.28
C ASN A 11 -0.59 2.11 4.05
N PRO A 12 -1.79 1.68 4.46
CA PRO A 12 -2.15 0.27 4.51
C PRO A 12 -2.43 -0.31 3.12
N TRP A 13 -2.40 -1.65 3.05
CA TRP A 13 -2.90 -2.40 1.91
C TRP A 13 -4.40 -2.21 1.72
N ILE A 14 -4.91 -2.54 0.54
CA ILE A 14 -6.33 -2.40 0.19
C ILE A 14 -6.97 -3.78 0.03
N TYR A 15 -8.20 -3.97 0.51
CA TYR A 15 -9.05 -5.09 0.13
C TYR A 15 -10.18 -4.57 -0.76
N ASP A 16 -10.24 -5.03 -2.01
CA ASP A 16 -11.28 -4.61 -2.95
C ASP A 16 -11.37 -5.59 -4.13
N PHE A 17 -12.40 -5.44 -4.96
CA PHE A 17 -12.51 -6.05 -6.28
C PHE A 17 -11.51 -5.47 -7.27
N ALA A 18 -11.22 -4.16 -7.18
CA ALA A 18 -10.34 -3.46 -8.08
C ALA A 18 -9.66 -2.24 -7.42
N ALA A 19 -8.33 -2.17 -7.53
CA ALA A 19 -7.55 -0.97 -7.24
C ALA A 19 -6.54 -0.75 -8.36
N HIS A 20 -6.41 0.50 -8.81
CA HIS A 20 -5.49 0.89 -9.88
C HIS A 20 -4.64 2.07 -9.43
N ASP A 21 -3.36 2.00 -9.75
CA ASP A 21 -2.40 3.05 -9.48
C ASP A 21 -2.47 4.11 -10.59
N LEU A 22 -3.20 5.19 -10.30
CA LEU A 22 -3.21 6.43 -11.07
C LEU A 22 -2.31 7.45 -10.37
N TRP A 23 -1.04 7.09 -10.17
CA TRP A 23 -0.09 7.86 -9.35
C TRP A 23 -0.53 8.00 -7.90
N SER A 24 -1.14 6.94 -7.36
CA SER A 24 -1.66 6.95 -6.00
C SER A 24 -0.51 7.07 -5.01
N LYS A 25 -0.55 8.12 -4.17
CA LYS A 25 0.38 8.35 -3.06
C LYS A 25 -0.39 8.82 -1.83
N PRO A 26 0.03 8.44 -0.61
CA PRO A 26 -0.67 8.81 0.61
C PRO A 26 -0.35 10.25 1.02
N LEU A 27 -0.82 11.23 0.23
CA LEU A 27 -0.44 12.64 0.35
C LEU A 27 -0.67 13.20 1.77
N GLY A 28 -1.83 12.92 2.37
CA GLY A 28 -2.11 13.35 3.75
C GLY A 28 -1.11 12.79 4.77
N LEU A 29 -0.70 11.53 4.61
CA LEU A 29 0.31 10.90 5.48
C LEU A 29 1.70 11.53 5.26
N LEU A 30 2.05 11.87 4.01
CA LEU A 30 3.29 12.57 3.68
C LEU A 30 3.32 13.98 4.28
N MET A 31 2.19 14.70 4.26
CA MET A 31 2.07 16.00 4.92
C MET A 31 2.27 15.89 6.43
N LEU A 32 1.65 14.91 7.08
CA LEU A 32 1.84 14.62 8.51
C LEU A 32 3.30 14.26 8.81
N ALA A 33 3.94 13.46 7.96
CA ALA A 33 5.36 13.13 8.08
C ALA A 33 6.24 14.39 8.04
N GLY A 34 5.94 15.34 7.16
CA GLY A 34 6.64 16.62 7.10
C GLY A 34 6.51 17.43 8.39
N LEU A 35 5.28 17.56 8.91
CA LEU A 35 5.01 18.28 10.16
C LEU A 35 5.73 17.64 11.36
N LEU A 36 5.62 16.31 11.51
CA LEU A 36 6.27 15.59 12.62
C LEU A 36 7.80 15.69 12.52
N ARG A 37 8.37 15.59 11.32
CA ARG A 37 9.81 15.74 11.14
C ARG A 37 10.29 17.14 11.57
N ALA A 38 9.52 18.18 11.24
CA ALA A 38 9.85 19.55 11.62
C ALA A 38 9.79 19.78 13.15
N GLN A 39 9.03 18.97 13.89
CA GLN A 39 9.00 18.97 15.36
C GLN A 39 10.09 18.11 16.00
N GLY A 40 10.99 17.52 15.21
CA GLY A 40 12.15 16.76 15.71
C GLY A 40 11.87 15.29 16.02
N TYR A 41 10.74 14.71 15.58
CA TYR A 41 10.46 13.28 15.77
C TYR A 41 11.29 12.39 14.84
N ASN A 42 11.63 11.18 15.30
CA ASN A 42 12.25 10.13 14.48
C ASN A 42 11.16 9.38 13.71
N LEU A 43 11.20 9.44 12.38
CA LEU A 43 10.15 8.87 11.54
C LEU A 43 10.61 7.65 10.75
N ARG A 44 9.71 6.66 10.66
CA ARG A 44 9.73 5.57 9.69
C ARG A 44 8.41 5.59 8.93
N MET A 45 8.45 5.28 7.64
CA MET A 45 7.25 5.19 6.80
C MET A 45 7.23 3.84 6.08
N LEU A 46 6.06 3.21 6.09
CA LEU A 46 5.78 1.98 5.37
C LEU A 46 4.62 2.24 4.40
N ASP A 47 4.90 2.18 3.11
CA ASP A 47 3.88 2.20 2.08
C ASP A 47 3.58 0.77 1.63
N CYS A 48 2.47 0.21 2.11
CA CYS A 48 2.09 -1.15 1.77
C CYS A 48 1.65 -1.30 0.31
N LEU A 49 1.40 -0.21 -0.41
CA LEU A 49 1.04 -0.22 -1.83
C LEU A 49 2.22 0.08 -2.76
N ASP A 50 3.44 0.13 -2.23
CA ASP A 50 4.62 0.46 -3.03
C ASP A 50 4.88 -0.61 -4.11
N VAL A 51 4.72 -0.19 -5.37
CA VAL A 51 4.93 -1.03 -6.55
C VAL A 51 6.40 -1.23 -6.89
N HIS A 52 7.30 -0.47 -6.25
CA HIS A 52 8.74 -0.55 -6.46
C HIS A 52 9.43 -1.48 -5.45
N ASP A 53 8.70 -2.03 -4.48
CA ASP A 53 9.24 -3.00 -3.54
C ASP A 53 9.50 -4.35 -4.23
N SER A 54 10.77 -4.64 -4.51
CA SER A 54 11.19 -5.87 -5.18
C SER A 54 10.90 -7.14 -4.37
N ARG A 55 10.74 -7.01 -3.04
CA ARG A 55 10.45 -8.16 -2.16
C ARG A 55 9.08 -8.76 -2.45
N LEU A 56 8.14 -7.97 -3.00
CA LEU A 56 6.81 -8.43 -3.32
C LEU A 56 6.76 -9.42 -4.47
N GLN A 57 7.73 -9.36 -5.38
CA GLN A 57 7.82 -10.28 -6.51
C GLN A 57 8.15 -11.70 -6.06
N ALA A 58 8.82 -11.85 -4.91
CA ALA A 58 9.21 -13.15 -4.36
C ALA A 58 8.06 -13.86 -3.62
N ILE A 59 6.92 -13.21 -3.40
CA ILE A 59 5.81 -13.79 -2.64
C ILE A 59 5.02 -14.79 -3.50
N PRO A 60 4.87 -16.06 -3.08
CA PRO A 60 4.09 -17.05 -3.83
C PRO A 60 2.64 -16.62 -4.04
N GLY A 61 2.12 -16.80 -5.25
CA GLY A 61 0.74 -16.42 -5.60
C GLY A 61 0.50 -14.92 -5.74
N MET A 62 1.54 -14.08 -5.62
CA MET A 62 1.45 -12.66 -5.87
C MET A 62 1.27 -12.39 -7.37
N LYS A 63 0.21 -11.68 -7.74
CA LYS A 63 0.05 -11.16 -9.11
C LYS A 63 0.89 -9.89 -9.25
N SER A 64 1.67 -9.79 -10.32
CA SER A 64 2.59 -8.69 -10.55
C SER A 64 1.89 -7.34 -10.76
N ALA A 65 2.57 -6.27 -10.34
CA ALA A 65 2.17 -4.89 -10.59
C ALA A 65 2.43 -4.50 -12.06
N THR A 66 1.57 -4.94 -12.98
CA THR A 66 1.73 -4.61 -14.41
C THR A 66 1.68 -3.09 -14.63
N ARG A 67 2.77 -2.52 -15.14
CA ARG A 67 2.88 -1.09 -15.44
C ARG A 67 2.44 -0.78 -16.86
N ARG A 68 1.92 0.42 -17.06
CA ARG A 68 1.48 1.00 -18.34
C ARG A 68 2.33 2.23 -18.65
N ALA A 69 2.08 2.83 -19.82
CA ALA A 69 2.62 4.14 -20.17
C ALA A 69 2.37 5.17 -19.04
N PHE A 70 3.30 6.13 -18.94
CA PHE A 70 3.26 7.21 -17.94
C PHE A 70 3.34 6.74 -16.48
N GLY A 71 3.80 5.51 -16.24
CA GLY A 71 4.03 5.01 -14.89
C GLY A 71 2.75 4.76 -14.09
N THR A 72 1.63 4.45 -14.74
CA THR A 72 0.38 3.98 -14.09
C THR A 72 0.28 2.46 -14.15
N GLY A 73 -0.67 1.85 -13.44
CA GLY A 73 -0.93 0.41 -13.64
C GLY A 73 -1.62 -0.30 -12.48
N LYS A 74 -1.45 -1.62 -12.43
CA LYS A 74 -1.95 -2.43 -11.33
C LYS A 74 -0.98 -2.40 -10.16
N PHE A 75 -1.51 -2.56 -8.94
CA PHE A 75 -0.71 -2.93 -7.77
C PHE A 75 -0.40 -4.43 -7.80
N TYR A 76 0.59 -4.83 -7.00
CA TYR A 76 0.74 -6.22 -6.58
C TYR A 76 -0.53 -6.67 -5.86
N ARG A 77 -1.00 -7.88 -6.11
CA ARG A 77 -2.23 -8.36 -5.48
C ARG A 77 -2.29 -9.88 -5.31
N THR A 78 -2.90 -10.30 -4.21
CA THR A 78 -3.21 -11.69 -3.91
C THR A 78 -4.73 -11.87 -3.92
N GLN A 79 -5.22 -12.91 -4.59
CA GLN A 79 -6.65 -13.24 -4.51
C GLN A 79 -6.97 -13.76 -3.11
N VAL A 80 -8.04 -13.27 -2.52
CA VAL A 80 -8.46 -13.66 -1.16
C VAL A 80 -9.94 -14.05 -1.16
N PRO A 81 -10.39 -14.83 -0.16
CA PRO A 81 -11.81 -15.09 0.02
C PRO A 81 -12.59 -13.78 0.17
N LYS A 82 -13.76 -13.74 -0.44
CA LYS A 82 -14.63 -12.57 -0.36
C LYS A 82 -15.40 -12.59 0.98
N PRO A 83 -15.53 -11.44 1.67
CA PRO A 83 -16.40 -11.32 2.83
C PRO A 83 -17.82 -11.77 2.51
N SER A 84 -18.52 -12.34 3.49
CA SER A 84 -19.89 -12.85 3.34
C SER A 84 -20.85 -11.78 2.79
N SER A 85 -20.74 -10.55 3.29
CA SER A 85 -21.55 -9.39 2.86
C SER A 85 -21.37 -8.99 1.39
N LEU A 86 -20.33 -9.49 0.72
CA LEU A 86 -19.99 -9.13 -0.65
C LEU A 86 -20.20 -10.29 -1.64
N GLN A 87 -20.66 -11.47 -1.19
CA GLN A 87 -20.75 -12.69 -2.01
C GLN A 87 -21.59 -12.52 -3.28
N GLN A 88 -22.64 -11.68 -3.22
CA GLN A 88 -23.53 -11.34 -4.33
C GLN A 88 -22.82 -10.80 -5.59
N PHE A 89 -21.61 -10.23 -5.45
CA PHE A 89 -20.88 -9.68 -6.60
C PHE A 89 -20.07 -10.78 -7.31
N HIS A 90 -20.35 -11.05 -8.60
CA HIS A 90 -19.62 -12.04 -9.40
C HIS A 90 -18.24 -11.55 -9.87
N ARG A 91 -17.38 -11.13 -8.91
CA ARG A 91 -16.02 -10.65 -9.15
C ARG A 91 -15.06 -11.24 -8.13
N ASN A 92 -13.83 -11.44 -8.55
CA ASN A 92 -12.74 -11.83 -7.66
C ASN A 92 -12.44 -10.70 -6.68
N TYR A 93 -12.15 -11.08 -5.43
CA TYR A 93 -11.75 -10.15 -4.37
C TYR A 93 -10.26 -10.28 -4.12
N TYR A 94 -9.59 -9.15 -3.93
CA TYR A 94 -8.13 -9.08 -3.86
C TYR A 94 -7.69 -8.29 -2.64
N ARG A 95 -6.53 -8.66 -2.10
CA ARG A 95 -5.69 -7.79 -1.28
C ARG A 95 -4.61 -7.20 -2.17
N PHE A 96 -4.46 -5.88 -2.18
CA PHE A 96 -3.44 -5.16 -2.94
C PHE A 96 -2.33 -4.67 -2.03
N GLY A 97 -1.08 -4.91 -2.40
CA GLY A 97 0.09 -4.52 -1.62
C GLY A 97 0.74 -5.64 -0.81
N ILE A 98 1.54 -5.25 0.19
CA ILE A 98 2.38 -6.13 1.02
C ILE A 98 1.57 -6.80 2.14
N THR A 99 2.14 -7.87 2.73
CA THR A 99 1.62 -8.57 3.90
C THR A 99 2.70 -8.84 4.93
#